data_AF-A0A5C4T4Q0-F1
#
_entry.id   AF-A0A5C4T4Q0-F1
#
_cell.length_a   1.000
_cell.length_b   1.000
_cell.length_c   1.000
_cell.angle_alpha   90.00
_cell.angle_beta   90.00
_cell.angle_gamma   90.00
#
_symmetry.space_group_name_H-M   'P 1'
#
loop_
_entity.id
_entity.type
_entity.pdbx_description
1 polymer ?
#
loop_
_entity_poly.entity_id
_entity_poly.type
_entity_poly.pdbx_seq_one_letter_code
_entity_poly.pdbx_strand_id
1 'polypeptide(L)'
;MKIAFDNALPDKAKVATLIEASGLEGHWDANRFFDAYPEQCRFISAYDRDELVGVGRIVDGGEAGDGDGANSRLDIVVLPDYRNRDIVGTIFKLLKRRRSLLAKRA
;
A
#
# COMPACT_ATOMS: atom_id res chain seq x y z
N MET A 1 -18.88 -7.32 10.10
CA MET A 1 -17.83 -6.27 10.07
C MET A 1 -17.66 -5.81 8.63
N LYS A 2 -17.39 -4.51 8.41
CA LYS A 2 -17.28 -3.91 7.07
C LYS A 2 -15.94 -3.18 6.99
N ILE A 3 -15.00 -3.73 6.24
CA ILE A 3 -13.70 -3.09 5.99
C ILE A 3 -13.90 -1.93 5.02
N ALA A 4 -13.44 -0.74 5.39
CA ALA A 4 -13.43 0.44 4.53
C ALA A 4 -12.06 0.57 3.85
N PHE A 5 -12.03 0.94 2.58
CA PHE A 5 -10.80 1.19 1.83
C PHE A 5 -10.73 2.66 1.42
N ASP A 6 -9.59 3.28 1.68
CA ASP A 6 -9.32 4.68 1.34
C ASP A 6 -7.99 4.79 0.60
N ASN A 7 -7.81 5.85 -0.18
CA ASN A 7 -6.56 6.21 -0.84
C ASN A 7 -5.85 7.40 -0.20
N ALA A 8 -6.34 7.89 0.94
CA ALA A 8 -5.60 8.83 1.76
C ALA A 8 -4.32 8.17 2.30
N LEU A 9 -3.24 8.94 2.29
CA LEU A 9 -2.00 8.56 2.96
C LEU A 9 -2.28 8.47 4.47
N PRO A 10 -2.11 7.30 5.10
CA PRO A 10 -2.35 7.17 6.54
C PRO A 10 -1.25 7.86 7.34
N ASP A 11 -1.56 8.23 8.59
CA ASP A 11 -0.59 8.82 9.50
C ASP A 11 0.58 7.88 9.75
N LYS A 12 1.80 8.42 9.80
CA LYS A 12 3.02 7.65 10.06
C LYS A 12 2.96 6.83 11.35
N ALA A 13 2.37 7.40 12.41
CA ALA A 13 2.17 6.70 13.68
C ALA A 13 1.28 5.47 13.51
N LYS A 14 0.17 5.57 12.76
CA LYS A 14 -0.73 4.44 12.49
C LYS A 14 -0.05 3.34 11.69
N VAL A 15 0.78 3.70 10.70
CA VAL A 15 1.57 2.73 9.93
C VAL A 15 2.62 2.04 10.79
N ALA A 16 3.29 2.77 11.70
CA ALA A 16 4.24 2.17 12.63
C ALA A 16 3.55 1.14 13.54
N THR A 17 2.42 1.50 14.16
CA THR A 17 1.63 0.58 14.99
C THR A 17 1.14 -0.64 14.19
N LEU A 18 0.73 -0.46 12.92
CA LEU A 18 0.36 -1.57 12.05
C LEU A 18 1.53 -2.53 11.80
N ILE A 19 2.73 -2.01 11.52
CA ILE A 19 3.92 -2.83 11.26
C ILE A 19 4.31 -3.62 12.51
N GLU A 20 4.32 -2.95 13.67
CA GLU A 20 4.55 -3.57 14.98
C GLU A 20 3.56 -4.70 15.25
N ALA A 21 2.26 -4.41 15.19
CA ALA A 21 1.20 -5.40 15.42
C ALA A 21 1.17 -6.51 14.34
N SER A 22 1.77 -6.28 13.17
CA SER A 22 1.87 -7.30 12.14
C SER A 22 3.00 -8.32 12.35
N GLY A 23 3.90 -8.05 13.30
CA GLY A 23 5.11 -8.85 13.55
C GLY A 23 6.14 -8.78 12.42
N LEU A 24 6.07 -7.75 11.56
CA LEU A 24 7.00 -7.54 10.45
C LEU A 24 8.15 -6.57 10.79
N GLU A 25 8.29 -6.22 12.06
CA GLU A 25 9.37 -5.37 12.55
C GLU A 25 10.74 -5.92 12.13
N GLY A 26 11.58 -5.07 11.55
CA GLY A 26 12.90 -5.45 11.02
C GLY A 26 12.91 -5.87 9.54
N HIS A 27 11.80 -6.38 9.01
CA HIS A 27 11.63 -6.60 7.56
C HIS A 27 10.97 -5.41 6.87
N TRP A 28 10.09 -4.74 7.62
CA TRP A 28 9.40 -3.53 7.21
C TRP A 28 9.65 -2.43 8.22
N ASP A 29 9.82 -1.21 7.71
CA ASP A 29 10.00 -0.02 8.52
C ASP A 29 9.05 1.07 8.03
N ALA A 30 8.45 1.79 8.97
CA ALA A 30 7.53 2.88 8.65
C ALA A 30 8.27 3.99 7.89
N ASN A 31 9.51 4.33 8.24
CA ASN A 31 10.25 5.34 7.49
C ASN A 31 10.43 4.94 6.04
N ARG A 32 10.78 3.68 5.74
CA ARG A 32 10.83 3.15 4.36
C ARG A 32 9.50 3.31 3.58
N PHE A 33 8.37 3.25 4.28
CA PHE A 33 7.04 3.49 3.69
C PHE A 33 6.81 4.97 3.32
N PHE A 34 7.45 5.91 4.01
CA PHE A 34 7.34 7.35 3.74
C PHE A 34 8.55 7.95 2.99
N ASP A 35 9.65 7.20 2.88
CA ASP A 35 10.91 7.64 2.23
C ASP A 35 10.81 7.70 0.70
N ALA A 36 9.85 6.98 0.10
CA ALA A 36 9.59 7.10 -1.32
C ALA A 36 8.82 8.39 -1.62
N TYR A 37 9.23 9.10 -2.67
CA TYR A 37 8.57 10.33 -3.15
C TYR A 37 7.05 10.13 -3.25
N PRO A 38 6.25 10.85 -2.45
CA PRO A 38 4.79 10.67 -2.40
C PRO A 38 4.12 10.81 -3.76
N GLU A 39 4.73 11.61 -4.65
CA GLU A 39 4.23 11.94 -5.99
C GLU A 39 4.30 10.76 -6.97
N GLN A 40 5.17 9.78 -6.70
CA GLN A 40 5.34 8.55 -7.49
C GLN A 40 4.72 7.33 -6.81
N CYS A 41 4.03 7.53 -5.69
CA CYS A 41 3.48 6.47 -4.88
C CYS A 41 1.95 6.52 -4.89
N ARG A 42 1.34 5.35 -5.06
CA ARG A 42 -0.10 5.17 -4.88
C ARG A 42 -0.33 4.32 -3.64
N PHE A 43 -1.29 4.74 -2.81
CA PHE A 43 -1.57 4.13 -1.52
C PHE A 43 -3.02 3.67 -1.45
N ILE A 44 -3.25 2.56 -0.74
CA ILE A 44 -4.57 2.12 -0.30
C ILE A 44 -4.47 1.69 1.16
N SER A 45 -5.30 2.28 2.00
CA SER A 45 -5.44 1.97 3.41
C SER A 45 -6.72 1.17 3.64
N ALA A 46 -6.69 0.19 4.53
CA ALA A 46 -7.83 -0.62 4.92
C ALA A 46 -8.13 -0.40 6.41
N TYR A 47 -9.39 -0.10 6.73
CA TYR A 47 -9.83 0.23 8.07
C TYR A 47 -10.98 -0.67 8.55
N ASP A 48 -10.94 -1.07 9.82
CA ASP A 48 -12.08 -1.65 10.53
C ASP A 48 -12.40 -0.78 11.74
N ARG A 49 -13.59 -0.15 11.78
CA ARG A 49 -14.02 0.76 12.87
C ARG A 49 -12.94 1.77 13.28
N ASP A 50 -12.39 2.48 12.30
CA ASP A 50 -11.32 3.50 12.43
C ASP A 50 -9.91 2.97 12.76
N GLU A 51 -9.75 1.68 12.98
CA GLU A 51 -8.45 1.04 13.15
C GLU A 51 -7.81 0.72 11.80
N LEU A 52 -6.55 1.10 11.60
CA LEU A 52 -5.80 0.75 10.38
C LEU A 52 -5.39 -0.72 10.47
N VAL A 53 -6.05 -1.58 9.70
CA VAL A 53 -5.82 -3.03 9.70
C VAL A 53 -4.96 -3.51 8.53
N GLY A 54 -4.72 -2.64 7.55
CA GLY A 54 -3.82 -2.91 6.45
C GLY A 54 -3.50 -1.68 5.61
N VAL A 55 -2.37 -1.72 4.93
CA VAL A 55 -1.93 -0.68 4.01
C VAL A 55 -1.17 -1.29 2.84
N GLY A 56 -1.38 -0.75 1.65
CA GLY A 56 -0.63 -1.09 0.46
C GLY A 56 -0.09 0.17 -0.22
N ARG A 57 1.13 0.08 -0.73
CA ARG A 57 1.77 1.07 -1.57
C ARG A 57 2.27 0.41 -2.84
N ILE A 58 2.12 1.09 -3.96
CA ILE A 58 2.89 0.81 -5.18
C ILE A 58 3.72 2.03 -5.51
N VAL A 59 5.02 1.84 -5.68
CA VAL A 59 5.96 2.87 -6.14
C VAL A 59 6.16 2.65 -7.62
N ASP A 60 5.80 3.62 -8.44
CA ASP A 60 6.07 3.60 -9.87
C ASP A 60 7.54 3.99 -10.07
N GLY A 61 8.39 3.03 -10.46
CA GLY A 61 9.80 3.28 -10.72
C GLY A 61 9.97 4.17 -11.96
N GLY A 62 10.78 5.21 -11.84
CA GLY A 62 11.23 6.03 -12.97
C GLY A 62 12.00 5.22 -14.01
N GLU A 63 11.87 5.67 -15.26
CA GLU A 63 12.41 5.18 -16.54
C GLU A 63 13.14 3.82 -16.54
N ALA A 64 12.48 2.85 -17.21
CA ALA A 64 13.10 1.61 -17.64
C ALA A 64 14.25 1.94 -18.61
N GLY A 65 15.49 1.76 -18.19
CA GLY A 65 16.57 1.50 -19.13
C GLY A 65 16.33 0.15 -19.80
N ASP A 66 16.00 0.18 -21.10
CA ASP A 66 16.04 -0.88 -22.12
C ASP A 66 15.94 -2.36 -21.68
N GLY A 67 15.03 -2.66 -20.76
CA GLY A 67 14.74 -4.02 -20.32
C GLY A 67 13.27 -4.12 -19.94
N ASP A 68 12.53 -4.96 -20.66
CA ASP A 68 11.10 -5.22 -20.53
C ASP A 68 10.62 -5.28 -19.06
N GLY A 69 9.88 -4.25 -18.63
CA GLY A 69 9.18 -4.22 -17.35
C GLY A 69 9.47 -2.99 -16.49
N ALA A 70 8.53 -2.04 -16.48
CA ALA A 70 8.47 -1.02 -15.44
C ALA A 70 8.45 -1.72 -14.06
N ASN A 71 9.56 -1.65 -13.32
CA ASN A 71 9.73 -2.25 -12.00
C ASN A 71 8.94 -1.45 -10.95
N SER A 72 7.61 -1.52 -11.02
CA SER A 72 6.76 -1.00 -9.95
C SER A 72 6.92 -1.87 -8.71
N ARG A 73 7.37 -1.28 -7.59
CA ARG A 73 7.52 -2.00 -6.32
C ARG A 73 6.18 -2.01 -5.59
N LEU A 74 5.67 -3.20 -5.28
CA LEU A 74 4.45 -3.39 -4.49
C LEU A 74 4.79 -3.80 -3.06
N ASP A 75 4.27 -3.04 -2.11
CA ASP A 75 4.51 -3.17 -0.68
C ASP A 75 3.10 -3.25 0.00
N ILE A 76 2.63 -4.42 0.44
CA ILE A 76 1.38 -4.58 1.23
C ILE A 76 1.65 -5.16 2.64
N VAL A 77 1.12 -4.50 3.67
CA VAL A 77 1.10 -4.95 5.07
C VAL A 77 -0.35 -5.11 5.53
N VAL A 78 -0.66 -6.22 6.20
CA VAL A 78 -1.97 -6.48 6.81
C VAL A 78 -1.76 -7.21 8.13
N LEU A 79 -2.56 -6.85 9.14
CA LEU A 79 -2.58 -7.54 10.43
C LEU A 79 -2.85 -9.05 10.25
N PRO A 80 -2.18 -9.95 11.00
CA PRO A 80 -2.33 -11.40 10.91
C PRO A 80 -3.79 -11.86 10.90
N ASP A 81 -4.61 -11.35 11.82
CA ASP A 81 -6.02 -11.70 11.98
C ASP A 81 -6.92 -11.29 10.79
N TYR A 82 -6.38 -10.45 9.92
CA TYR A 82 -7.05 -9.87 8.76
C TYR A 82 -6.55 -10.47 7.43
N ARG A 83 -5.50 -11.31 7.44
CA ARG A 83 -4.89 -11.88 6.21
C ARG A 83 -5.86 -12.79 5.41
N ASN A 84 -6.76 -13.51 6.07
CA ASN A 84 -7.71 -14.42 5.42
C ASN A 84 -8.99 -13.74 4.86
N ARG A 85 -9.04 -12.40 4.82
CA ARG A 85 -10.28 -11.64 4.52
C ARG A 85 -10.28 -10.97 3.15
N ASP A 86 -9.50 -11.47 2.19
CA ASP A 86 -9.29 -10.89 0.84
C ASP A 86 -8.87 -9.41 0.83
N ILE A 87 -8.33 -8.91 1.96
CA ILE A 87 -7.87 -7.52 2.08
C ILE A 87 -6.68 -7.27 1.17
N VAL A 88 -5.71 -8.20 1.14
CA VAL A 88 -4.55 -8.12 0.25
C VAL A 88 -4.98 -8.08 -1.22
N GLY A 89 -5.90 -8.96 -1.63
CA GLY A 89 -6.43 -9.01 -2.99
C GLY A 89 -7.18 -7.74 -3.37
N THR A 90 -7.96 -7.18 -2.45
CA THR A 90 -8.70 -5.93 -2.66
C THR A 90 -7.77 -4.72 -2.78
N ILE A 91 -6.79 -4.58 -1.87
CA ILE A 91 -5.75 -3.55 -1.94
C ILE A 91 -5.02 -3.60 -3.29
N PHE A 92 -4.59 -4.79 -3.71
CA PHE A 92 -3.90 -4.99 -4.97
C PHE A 92 -4.73 -4.57 -6.19
N LYS A 93 -6.01 -4.99 -6.24
CA LYS A 93 -6.95 -4.60 -7.30
C LYS A 93 -7.13 -3.08 -7.36
N LEU A 94 -7.30 -2.42 -6.21
CA LEU A 94 -7.50 -0.98 -6.11
C LEU A 94 -6.24 -0.20 -6.54
N LEU A 95 -5.06 -0.64 -6.11
CA LEU A 95 -3.78 -0.06 -6.54
C LEU A 95 -3.61 -0.16 -8.06
N LYS A 96 -3.87 -1.34 -8.66
CA LYS A 96 -3.73 -1.53 -10.12
C LYS A 96 -4.76 -0.75 -10.93
N ARG A 97 -6.03 -0.69 -10.50
CA ARG A 97 -7.08 0.03 -11.22
C ARG A 97 -6.76 1.53 -11.38
N ARG A 98 -6.03 2.12 -10.43
CA ARG A 98 -5.57 3.52 -10.52
C ARG A 98 -4.54 3.77 -11.62
N ARG A 99 -3.72 2.77 -12.01
CA ARG A 99 -2.81 2.91 -13.16
C ARG A 99 -3.58 3.21 -14.45
N SER A 100 -4.73 2.54 -14.62
CA SER A 100 -5.58 2.67 -15.80
C SER A 100 -6.28 4.03 -15.91
N LEU A 101 -6.60 4.67 -14.79
CA LEU A 101 -7.27 5.98 -14.77
C LEU A 101 -6.32 7.14 -15.04
N LEU A 102 -5.06 7.04 -14.60
CA LEU A 102 -4.01 8.01 -14.92
C LEU A 102 -3.53 7.86 -16.38
N ALA A 103 -3.40 6.63 -16.88
CA ALA A 103 -2.97 6.38 -18.26
C ALA A 103 -4.02 6.75 -19.34
N LYS A 104 -5.30 6.91 -18.97
CA LYS A 104 -6.37 7.36 -19.89
C LYS A 104 -6.54 8.89 -19.95
N ARG A 105 -5.75 9.65 -19.20
CA ARG A 105 -5.80 11.12 -19.14
C ARG A 105 -4.56 11.79 -19.75
N ALA A 106 -3.61 11.01 -20.25
CA ALA A 106 -2.51 11.46 -21.09
C ALA A 106 -2.86 11.20 -22.56
#